data_AF-A0A9P0P2E6-F1
#
_entry.id   AF-A0A9P0P2E6-F1
#
_cell.length_a   1.000
_cell.length_b   1.000
_cell.length_c   1.000
_cell.angle_alpha   90.00
_cell.angle_beta   90.00
_cell.angle_gamma   90.00
#
_symmetry.space_group_name_H-M   'P 1'
#
loop_
_entity.id
_entity.type
_entity.pdbx_description
1 polymer ?
#
loop_
_entity_poly.entity_id
_entity_poly.type
_entity_poly.pdbx_seq_one_letter_code
_entity_poly.pdbx_strand_id
1 'polypeptide(L)'
;MFTKLSNGFVQICARQYLNNVSRTLSNVQSKRAVEKEKKLKAEHLVRLLNIQKGDALNIVSKSSKLSKVDAVSIEKNHMICLSNGVTADRLQACPHILAVSDLVEKIDLLQRLPYNLDTTLPLVMIPSRTLKRFILKEDAPKRIKFLSGLFDVDEEQLCEHIAKRHFLITLKEEQIKDTFNVLLDFGISKEEIKNDLWVLKYSTDAVKNRFTTAKNNNVDKVKTWMVRAKPFIFDTYLRRRSEDRSILGHNSLVEYLSTKLECSEEMAKNIICKQPAIQHSSLKKLNYKIDILLANGFTAAQICKTPKLLLHSTETIMTRLKKLQALGTRLDFATVLIRSRKQYVSFYESLKAKYQPTTDNIEASK
;
A
#
# COMPACT_ATOMS: atom_id res chain seq x y z
N MET A 1 36.83 40.68 -6.80
CA MET A 1 35.64 41.53 -6.61
C MET A 1 34.51 40.75 -5.90
N PHE A 2 34.77 40.12 -4.74
CA PHE A 2 33.74 39.43 -3.95
C PHE A 2 34.13 39.39 -2.46
N THR A 3 34.14 40.54 -1.79
CA THR A 3 34.20 40.58 -0.31
C THR A 3 33.48 41.83 0.17
N LYS A 4 32.16 41.70 0.39
CA LYS A 4 31.32 42.50 1.30
C LYS A 4 29.89 41.97 1.22
N LEU A 5 29.68 40.71 1.64
CA LEU A 5 28.35 40.33 2.10
C LEU A 5 28.09 41.17 3.35
N SER A 6 27.01 41.98 3.35
CA SER A 6 26.72 42.88 4.45
C SER A 6 26.50 42.07 5.75
N ASN A 7 27.02 42.57 6.87
CA ASN A 7 26.80 41.96 8.20
C ASN A 7 25.31 41.68 8.47
N GLY A 8 24.40 42.47 7.88
CA GLY A 8 22.96 42.24 7.96
C GLY A 8 22.48 40.95 7.30
N PHE A 9 23.04 40.56 6.14
CA PHE A 9 22.67 39.30 5.48
C PHE A 9 23.10 38.08 6.28
N VAL A 10 24.33 38.11 6.82
CA VAL A 10 24.86 37.04 7.68
C VAL A 10 24.02 36.89 8.96
N GLN A 11 23.61 38.01 9.59
CA GLN A 11 22.74 37.99 10.75
C GLN A 11 21.33 37.45 10.46
N ILE A 12 20.74 37.80 9.30
CA ILE A 12 19.42 37.28 8.88
C ILE A 12 19.48 35.76 8.65
N CYS A 13 20.51 35.28 7.95
CA CYS A 13 20.71 33.85 7.73
C CYS A 13 20.95 33.09 9.04
N ALA A 14 21.76 33.65 9.95
CA ALA A 14 22.01 33.06 11.27
C ALA A 14 20.71 32.96 12.10
N ARG A 15 19.88 34.01 12.09
CA ARG A 15 18.58 34.02 12.79
C ARG A 15 17.60 33.00 12.20
N GLN A 16 17.53 32.88 10.88
CA GLN A 16 16.71 31.86 10.21
C GLN A 16 17.19 30.43 10.52
N TYR A 17 18.51 30.21 10.53
CA TYR A 17 19.11 28.92 10.90
C TYR A 17 18.78 28.54 12.34
N LEU A 18 18.98 29.44 13.30
CA LEU A 18 18.66 29.21 14.71
C LEU A 18 17.17 28.94 14.94
N ASN A 19 16.28 29.67 14.26
CA ASN A 19 14.83 29.42 14.31
C ASN A 19 14.47 28.03 13.77
N ASN A 20 15.11 27.60 12.68
CA ASN A 20 14.90 26.26 12.12
C ASN A 20 15.43 25.16 13.05
N VAL A 21 16.60 25.36 13.67
CA VAL A 21 17.16 24.42 14.65
C VAL A 21 16.26 24.31 15.87
N SER A 22 15.77 25.44 16.41
CA SER A 22 14.86 25.47 17.57
C SER A 22 13.53 24.74 17.27
N ARG A 23 12.94 24.96 16.09
CA ARG A 23 11.75 24.22 15.62
C ARG A 23 12.03 22.73 15.50
N THR A 24 13.19 22.34 14.96
CA THR A 24 13.58 20.93 14.85
C THR A 24 13.74 20.28 16.22
N LEU A 25 14.38 20.95 17.19
CA LEU A 25 14.56 20.44 18.55
C LEU A 25 13.21 20.27 19.27
N SER A 26 12.33 21.26 19.20
CA SER A 26 10.97 21.18 19.75
C SER A 26 10.17 20.01 19.16
N ASN A 27 10.24 19.82 17.84
CA ASN A 27 9.61 18.68 17.16
C ASN A 27 10.20 17.33 17.59
N VAL A 28 11.51 17.25 17.82
CA VAL A 28 12.17 16.02 18.31
C VAL A 28 11.74 15.70 19.74
N GLN A 29 11.66 16.70 20.62
CA GLN A 29 11.21 16.54 22.00
C GLN A 29 9.75 16.11 22.07
N SER A 30 8.87 16.75 21.30
CA SER A 30 7.45 16.38 21.17
C SER A 30 7.29 14.93 20.70
N LYS A 31 8.02 14.52 19.65
CA LYS A 31 8.00 13.14 19.17
C LYS A 31 8.46 12.14 20.24
N ARG A 32 9.53 12.44 20.98
CA ARG A 32 10.02 11.58 22.07
C ARG A 32 9.00 11.45 23.21
N ALA A 33 8.31 12.53 23.56
CA ALA A 33 7.27 12.50 24.59
C ALA A 33 6.09 11.61 24.18
N VAL A 34 5.59 11.76 22.95
CA VAL A 34 4.52 10.92 22.39
C VAL A 34 4.94 9.45 22.33
N GLU A 35 6.19 9.17 21.97
CA GLU A 35 6.70 7.80 21.91
C GLU A 35 6.86 7.17 23.30
N LYS A 36 7.27 7.96 24.31
CA LYS A 36 7.32 7.52 25.71
C LYS A 36 5.92 7.19 26.24
N GLU A 37 4.93 8.04 25.96
CA GLU A 37 3.53 7.80 26.36
C GLU A 37 2.97 6.53 25.72
N LYS A 38 3.23 6.31 24.43
CA LYS A 38 2.83 5.08 23.74
C LYS A 38 3.45 3.83 24.37
N LYS A 39 4.72 3.89 24.77
CA LYS A 39 5.40 2.78 25.44
C LYS A 39 4.78 2.45 26.80
N LEU A 40 4.47 3.48 27.60
CA LEU A 40 3.80 3.30 28.89
C LEU A 40 2.41 2.68 28.73
N LYS A 41 1.61 3.14 27.76
CA LYS A 41 0.31 2.54 27.45
C LYS A 41 0.43 1.09 26.94
N ALA A 42 1.45 0.80 26.15
CA ALA A 42 1.72 -0.56 25.69
C ALA A 42 2.06 -1.48 26.88
N GLU A 43 2.92 -1.05 27.81
CA GLU A 43 3.23 -1.80 29.04
C GLU A 43 1.99 -2.03 29.90
N HIS A 44 1.12 -1.02 29.96
CA HIS A 44 -0.15 -1.14 30.65
C HIS A 44 -1.08 -2.20 30.02
N LEU A 45 -1.17 -2.25 28.68
CA LEU A 45 -1.93 -3.28 27.96
C LEU A 45 -1.32 -4.68 28.12
N VAL A 46 0.01 -4.80 28.12
CA VAL A 46 0.71 -6.07 28.39
C VAL A 46 0.25 -6.64 29.73
N ARG A 47 0.21 -5.81 30.78
CA ARG A 47 -0.23 -6.23 32.12
C ARG A 47 -1.70 -6.64 32.16
N LEU A 48 -2.58 -5.91 31.48
CA LEU A 48 -4.03 -6.19 31.52
C LEU A 48 -4.41 -7.41 30.68
N LEU A 49 -3.84 -7.54 29.48
CA LEU A 49 -4.26 -8.52 28.48
C LEU A 49 -3.32 -9.71 28.36
N ASN A 50 -2.18 -9.73 29.06
CA ASN A 50 -1.17 -10.77 28.95
C ASN A 50 -0.65 -10.99 27.51
N ILE A 51 -0.51 -9.91 26.74
CA ILE A 51 -0.03 -9.93 25.35
C ILE A 51 1.46 -9.58 25.24
N GLN A 52 2.08 -9.95 24.11
CA GLN A 52 3.48 -9.61 23.85
C GLN A 52 3.70 -8.09 23.72
N LYS A 53 4.84 -7.60 24.21
CA LYS A 53 5.19 -6.17 24.19
C LYS A 53 5.17 -5.57 22.78
N GLY A 54 5.62 -6.33 21.79
CA GLY A 54 5.59 -5.92 20.37
C GLY A 54 4.17 -5.71 19.85
N ASP A 55 3.25 -6.61 20.19
CA ASP A 55 1.85 -6.54 19.78
C ASP A 55 1.12 -5.38 20.47
N ALA A 56 1.33 -5.21 21.77
CA ALA A 56 0.79 -4.07 22.51
C ALA A 56 1.24 -2.73 21.89
N LEU A 57 2.52 -2.60 21.53
CA LEU A 57 3.04 -1.39 20.90
C LEU A 57 2.41 -1.16 19.52
N ASN A 58 2.22 -2.22 18.73
CA ASN A 58 1.57 -2.18 17.43
C ASN A 58 0.09 -1.74 17.54
N ILE A 59 -0.63 -2.28 18.52
CA ILE A 59 -2.04 -1.96 18.84
C ILE A 59 -2.18 -0.47 19.19
N VAL A 60 -1.37 0.03 20.13
CA VAL A 60 -1.40 1.44 20.55
C VAL A 60 -0.99 2.37 19.42
N SER A 61 -0.01 1.97 18.61
CA SER A 61 0.49 2.80 17.51
C SER A 61 -0.50 2.94 16.35
N LYS A 62 -1.29 1.89 16.08
CA LYS A 62 -2.31 1.89 15.01
C LYS A 62 -3.65 2.48 15.45
N SER A 63 -3.98 2.41 16.74
CA SER A 63 -5.27 2.91 17.25
C SER A 63 -5.19 4.37 17.70
N SER A 64 -5.84 5.25 16.92
CA SER A 64 -5.97 6.67 17.27
C SER A 64 -6.82 6.92 18.51
N LYS A 65 -7.71 5.97 18.88
CA LYS A 65 -8.53 6.05 20.09
C LYS A 65 -7.76 5.61 21.34
N LEU A 66 -7.17 4.41 21.33
CA LEU A 66 -6.38 3.90 22.47
C LEU A 66 -5.22 4.83 22.83
N SER A 67 -4.59 5.45 21.84
CA SER A 67 -3.52 6.42 22.09
C SER A 67 -3.97 7.69 22.80
N LYS A 68 -5.27 8.03 22.78
CA LYS A 68 -5.83 9.24 23.42
C LYS A 68 -6.52 8.98 24.76
N VAL A 69 -7.00 7.76 24.99
CA VAL A 69 -7.65 7.38 26.25
C VAL A 69 -6.59 7.25 27.35
N ASP A 70 -6.94 7.67 28.56
CA ASP A 70 -6.09 7.57 29.74
C ASP A 70 -6.08 6.14 30.31
N ALA A 71 -5.08 5.82 31.13
CA ALA A 71 -4.91 4.48 31.68
C ALA A 71 -6.06 4.08 32.62
N VAL A 72 -6.61 5.01 33.40
CA VAL A 72 -7.69 4.74 34.36
C VAL A 72 -8.96 4.32 33.61
N SER A 73 -9.29 5.00 32.51
CA SER A 73 -10.40 4.63 31.64
C SER A 73 -10.21 3.23 31.01
N ILE A 74 -8.99 2.87 30.63
CA ILE A 74 -8.67 1.53 30.08
C ILE A 74 -8.88 0.45 31.14
N GLU A 75 -8.38 0.63 32.38
CA GLU A 75 -8.58 -0.31 33.49
C GLU A 75 -10.06 -0.45 33.83
N LYS A 76 -10.77 0.68 33.92
CA LYS A 76 -12.21 0.69 34.17
C LYS A 76 -12.96 -0.11 33.10
N ASN A 77 -12.67 0.13 31.83
CA ASN A 77 -13.29 -0.59 30.72
C ASN A 77 -12.95 -2.09 30.72
N HIS A 78 -11.71 -2.44 31.08
CA HIS A 78 -11.29 -3.83 31.24
C HIS A 78 -12.11 -4.54 32.33
N MET A 79 -12.24 -3.91 33.50
CA MET A 79 -13.06 -4.43 34.60
C MET A 79 -14.53 -4.56 34.22
N ILE A 80 -15.09 -3.57 33.52
CA ILE A 80 -16.48 -3.62 33.01
C ILE A 80 -16.69 -4.81 32.08
N CYS A 81 -15.75 -5.08 31.16
CA CYS A 81 -15.85 -6.24 30.28
C CYS A 81 -15.87 -7.55 31.07
N LEU A 82 -14.90 -7.75 31.97
CA LEU A 82 -14.81 -8.97 32.77
C LEU A 82 -16.04 -9.15 33.69
N SER A 83 -16.53 -8.09 34.32
CA SER A 83 -17.71 -8.16 35.20
C SER A 83 -19.00 -8.51 34.45
N ASN A 84 -19.04 -8.27 33.14
CA ASN A 84 -20.17 -8.63 32.27
C ASN A 84 -19.97 -9.98 31.57
N GLY A 85 -18.97 -10.77 31.96
CA GLY A 85 -18.75 -12.12 31.46
C GLY A 85 -17.97 -12.20 30.15
N VAL A 86 -17.30 -11.12 29.72
CA VAL A 86 -16.39 -11.16 28.57
C VAL A 86 -15.13 -11.94 28.94
N THR A 87 -14.70 -12.85 28.09
CA THR A 87 -13.49 -13.64 28.35
C THR A 87 -12.20 -12.83 28.14
N ALA A 88 -11.15 -13.18 28.88
CA ALA A 88 -9.82 -12.58 28.71
C ALA A 88 -9.28 -12.78 27.28
N ASP A 89 -9.51 -13.96 26.70
CA ASP A 89 -9.11 -14.29 25.33
C ASP A 89 -9.82 -13.39 24.31
N ARG A 90 -11.11 -13.08 24.54
CA ARG A 90 -11.83 -12.15 23.66
C ARG A 90 -11.29 -10.73 23.75
N LEU A 91 -10.93 -10.26 24.94
CA LEU A 91 -10.28 -8.97 25.13
C LEU A 91 -8.90 -8.89 24.48
N GLN A 92 -8.15 -10.00 24.47
CA GLN A 92 -6.90 -10.12 23.73
C GLN A 92 -7.10 -10.03 22.21
N ALA A 93 -8.16 -10.66 21.69
CA ALA A 93 -8.51 -10.59 20.27
C ALA A 93 -8.98 -9.18 19.84
N CYS A 94 -9.69 -8.46 20.72
CA CYS A 94 -10.29 -7.17 20.42
C CYS A 94 -9.89 -6.04 21.41
N PRO A 95 -8.59 -5.73 21.58
CA PRO A 95 -8.08 -4.81 22.60
C PRO A 95 -8.55 -3.36 22.42
N HIS A 96 -9.02 -3.01 21.22
CA HIS A 96 -9.51 -1.67 20.88
C HIS A 96 -10.80 -1.28 21.61
N ILE A 97 -11.55 -2.26 22.13
CA ILE A 97 -12.79 -2.03 22.90
C ILE A 97 -12.51 -1.25 24.18
N LEU A 98 -11.31 -1.41 24.77
CA LEU A 98 -10.93 -0.71 25.99
C LEU A 98 -10.84 0.81 25.82
N ALA A 99 -10.87 1.32 24.59
CA ALA A 99 -10.90 2.76 24.29
C ALA A 99 -12.32 3.33 24.09
N VAL A 100 -13.38 2.54 24.29
CA VAL A 100 -14.76 2.98 24.06
C VAL A 100 -15.25 3.78 25.26
N SER A 101 -15.75 5.00 25.03
CA SER A 101 -16.16 5.93 26.08
C SER A 101 -17.52 5.60 26.72
N ASP A 102 -18.43 5.02 25.92
CA ASP A 102 -19.82 4.70 26.25
C ASP A 102 -20.03 3.18 26.39
N LEU A 103 -19.04 2.48 26.94
CA LEU A 103 -18.99 1.03 26.94
C LEU A 103 -20.14 0.37 27.71
N VAL A 104 -20.50 0.91 28.88
CA VAL A 104 -21.58 0.38 29.74
C VAL A 104 -22.91 0.34 28.98
N GLU A 105 -23.36 1.50 28.47
CA GLU A 105 -24.62 1.60 27.72
C GLU A 105 -24.65 0.67 26.50
N LYS A 106 -23.49 0.46 25.86
CA LYS A 106 -23.38 -0.43 24.70
C LYS A 106 -23.46 -1.90 25.09
N ILE A 107 -22.83 -2.31 26.19
CA ILE A 107 -22.94 -3.68 26.71
C ILE A 107 -24.39 -3.98 27.09
N ASP A 108 -25.06 -3.05 27.77
CA ASP A 108 -26.49 -3.19 28.14
C ASP A 108 -27.39 -3.36 26.91
N LEU A 109 -27.01 -2.79 25.77
CA LEU A 109 -27.70 -3.01 24.50
C LEU A 109 -27.39 -4.39 23.91
N LEU A 110 -26.13 -4.82 23.92
CA LEU A 110 -25.72 -6.12 23.37
C LEU A 110 -26.30 -7.30 24.14
N GLN A 111 -26.45 -7.20 25.46
CA GLN A 111 -27.07 -8.22 26.31
C GLN A 111 -28.55 -8.50 25.96
N ARG A 112 -29.20 -7.62 25.19
CA ARG A 112 -30.57 -7.84 24.70
C ARG A 112 -30.62 -8.79 23.50
N LEU A 113 -29.48 -9.07 22.87
CA LEU A 113 -29.40 -9.98 21.75
C LEU A 113 -29.32 -11.43 22.24
N PRO A 114 -29.85 -12.40 21.48
CA PRO A 114 -29.82 -13.83 21.83
C PRO A 114 -28.46 -14.47 21.53
N TYR A 115 -27.36 -13.78 21.85
CA TYR A 115 -25.99 -14.23 21.61
C TYR A 115 -25.15 -14.08 22.87
N ASN A 116 -24.07 -14.84 22.95
CA ASN A 116 -23.04 -14.59 23.95
C ASN A 116 -22.46 -13.18 23.75
N LEU A 117 -22.11 -12.50 24.84
CA LEU A 117 -21.51 -11.18 24.78
C LEU A 117 -20.20 -11.20 23.98
N ASP A 118 -19.35 -12.23 24.12
CA ASP A 118 -18.10 -12.36 23.35
C ASP A 118 -18.33 -12.32 21.83
N THR A 119 -19.39 -12.98 21.36
CA THR A 119 -19.79 -13.02 19.94
C THR A 119 -20.10 -11.62 19.43
N THR A 120 -20.89 -10.85 20.19
CA THR A 120 -21.41 -9.54 19.76
C THR A 120 -20.55 -8.36 20.21
N LEU A 121 -19.58 -8.59 21.09
CA LEU A 121 -18.72 -7.56 21.68
C LEU A 121 -18.09 -6.62 20.65
N PRO A 122 -17.61 -7.06 19.47
CA PRO A 122 -17.06 -6.14 18.48
C PRO A 122 -18.00 -5.00 18.09
N LEU A 123 -19.32 -5.22 18.16
CA LEU A 123 -20.33 -4.23 17.80
C LEU A 123 -20.29 -2.98 18.68
N VAL A 124 -19.67 -2.99 19.87
CA VAL A 124 -19.46 -1.79 20.69
C VAL A 124 -18.60 -0.71 19.99
N MET A 125 -17.84 -1.11 18.96
CA MET A 125 -17.04 -0.18 18.16
C MET A 125 -17.88 0.69 17.23
N ILE A 126 -19.14 0.32 17.01
CA ILE A 126 -20.10 1.07 16.18
C ILE A 126 -20.55 2.34 16.93
N PRO A 127 -20.85 3.45 16.22
CA PRO A 127 -21.45 4.63 16.84
C PRO A 127 -22.74 4.27 17.60
N SER A 128 -22.90 4.77 18.83
CA SER A 128 -23.99 4.41 19.76
C SER A 128 -25.37 4.60 19.15
N ARG A 129 -25.58 5.70 18.40
CA ARG A 129 -26.84 5.95 17.68
C ARG A 129 -27.17 4.85 16.67
N THR A 130 -26.16 4.38 15.93
CA THR A 130 -26.30 3.33 14.93
C THR A 130 -26.53 1.98 15.60
N LEU A 131 -25.77 1.66 16.66
CA LEU A 131 -25.93 0.42 17.43
C LEU A 131 -27.34 0.34 18.07
N LYS A 132 -27.78 1.42 18.72
CA LYS A 132 -29.11 1.51 19.33
C LYS A 132 -30.22 1.32 18.30
N ARG A 133 -30.09 1.91 17.10
CA ARG A 133 -31.06 1.69 16.01
C ARG A 133 -31.05 0.22 15.55
N PHE A 134 -29.86 -0.33 15.33
CA PHE A 134 -29.70 -1.71 14.86
C PHE A 134 -30.33 -2.73 15.82
N ILE A 135 -30.15 -2.54 17.14
CA ILE A 135 -30.66 -3.49 18.14
C ILE A 135 -32.14 -3.28 18.46
N LEU A 136 -32.61 -2.02 18.55
CA LEU A 136 -33.96 -1.73 19.03
C LEU A 136 -35.01 -1.58 17.93
N LYS A 137 -34.61 -1.19 16.71
CA LYS A 137 -35.55 -0.90 15.61
C LYS A 137 -35.44 -1.89 14.46
N GLU A 138 -34.29 -2.51 14.29
CA GLU A 138 -34.04 -3.51 13.26
C GLU A 138 -33.99 -4.88 13.93
N ASP A 139 -34.36 -5.93 13.20
CA ASP A 139 -34.24 -7.31 13.69
C ASP A 139 -32.78 -7.75 13.58
N ALA A 140 -31.95 -7.25 14.51
CA ALA A 140 -30.51 -7.51 14.55
C ALA A 140 -30.17 -9.01 14.46
N PRO A 141 -30.83 -9.93 15.20
CA PRO A 141 -30.56 -11.36 15.09
C PRO A 141 -30.82 -11.92 13.69
N LYS A 142 -31.94 -11.57 13.05
CA LYS A 142 -32.18 -11.98 11.65
C LYS A 142 -31.13 -11.42 10.71
N ARG A 143 -30.73 -10.16 10.89
CA ARG A 143 -29.71 -9.53 10.05
C ARG A 143 -28.34 -10.17 10.20
N ILE A 144 -27.94 -10.52 11.42
CA ILE A 144 -26.70 -11.24 11.72
C ILE A 144 -26.74 -12.61 11.04
N LYS A 145 -27.80 -13.40 11.24
CA LYS A 145 -27.95 -14.71 10.60
C LYS A 145 -27.93 -14.64 9.07
N PHE A 146 -28.62 -13.66 8.49
CA PHE A 146 -28.63 -13.46 7.04
C PHE A 146 -27.22 -13.20 6.49
N LEU A 147 -26.48 -12.24 7.07
CA LEU A 147 -25.14 -11.89 6.59
C LEU A 147 -24.13 -13.02 6.85
N SER A 148 -24.28 -13.75 7.96
CA SER A 148 -23.42 -14.89 8.32
C SER A 148 -23.56 -16.00 7.29
N GLY A 149 -24.81 -16.37 6.95
CA GLY A 149 -25.08 -17.35 5.89
C GLY A 149 -24.64 -16.87 4.50
N LEU A 150 -24.77 -15.58 4.19
CA LEU A 150 -24.35 -15.03 2.89
C LEU A 150 -22.83 -15.10 2.71
N PHE A 151 -22.08 -14.72 3.74
CA PHE A 151 -20.61 -14.68 3.70
C PHE A 151 -19.95 -16.01 4.06
N ASP A 152 -20.71 -16.98 4.56
CA ASP A 152 -20.20 -18.29 5.00
C ASP A 152 -19.16 -18.12 6.13
N VAL A 153 -19.55 -17.37 7.15
CA VAL A 153 -18.77 -17.10 8.38
C VAL A 153 -19.67 -17.24 9.60
N ASP A 154 -19.10 -17.57 10.74
CA ASP A 154 -19.85 -17.58 12.00
C ASP A 154 -20.28 -16.17 12.44
N GLU A 155 -21.21 -16.10 13.40
CA GLU A 155 -21.74 -14.84 13.89
C GLU A 155 -20.69 -13.98 14.61
N GLU A 156 -19.63 -14.58 15.18
CA GLU A 156 -18.54 -13.86 15.87
C GLU A 156 -17.69 -13.08 14.85
N GLN A 157 -17.20 -13.77 13.82
CA GLN A 157 -16.46 -13.20 12.69
C GLN A 157 -17.30 -12.15 11.98
N LEU A 158 -18.59 -12.41 11.78
CA LEU A 158 -19.48 -11.42 11.20
C LEU A 158 -19.56 -10.15 12.05
N CYS A 159 -19.70 -10.26 13.37
CA CYS A 159 -19.75 -9.10 14.26
C CYS A 159 -18.47 -8.25 14.13
N GLU A 160 -17.30 -8.88 13.94
CA GLU A 160 -16.06 -8.17 13.64
C GLU A 160 -16.09 -7.45 12.28
N HIS A 161 -16.64 -8.08 11.25
CA HIS A 161 -16.84 -7.46 9.95
C HIS A 161 -17.78 -6.25 10.05
N ILE A 162 -18.90 -6.38 10.76
CA ILE A 162 -19.85 -5.28 10.99
C ILE A 162 -19.19 -4.15 11.79
N ALA A 163 -18.43 -4.47 12.85
CA ALA A 163 -17.71 -3.47 13.64
C ALA A 163 -16.77 -2.62 12.79
N LYS A 164 -16.06 -3.26 11.83
CA LYS A 164 -15.18 -2.58 10.87
C LYS A 164 -15.96 -1.86 9.77
N ARG A 165 -17.16 -2.33 9.41
CA ARG A 165 -17.95 -1.89 8.24
C ARG A 165 -19.44 -1.77 8.59
N HIS A 166 -19.76 -0.90 9.54
CA HIS A 166 -21.12 -0.78 10.10
C HIS A 166 -22.18 -0.29 9.10
N PHE A 167 -21.82 0.11 7.87
CA PHE A 167 -22.82 0.36 6.83
C PHE A 167 -23.56 -0.93 6.44
N LEU A 168 -22.96 -2.10 6.66
CA LEU A 168 -23.53 -3.40 6.32
C LEU A 168 -24.87 -3.66 6.99
N ILE A 169 -25.15 -3.11 8.16
CA ILE A 169 -26.46 -3.27 8.82
C ILE A 169 -27.49 -2.28 8.26
N THR A 170 -27.06 -1.21 7.61
CA THR A 170 -27.95 -0.16 7.08
C THR A 170 -28.38 -0.36 5.63
N LEU A 171 -27.71 -1.25 4.89
CA LEU A 171 -28.05 -1.54 3.50
C LEU A 171 -29.34 -2.39 3.40
N LYS A 172 -30.06 -2.31 2.29
CA LYS A 172 -31.19 -3.22 2.04
C LYS A 172 -30.68 -4.64 1.78
N GLU A 173 -31.39 -5.65 2.26
CA GLU A 173 -31.00 -7.06 2.06
C GLU A 173 -30.96 -7.44 0.58
N GLU A 174 -31.95 -6.98 -0.19
CA GLU A 174 -32.03 -7.15 -1.65
C GLU A 174 -30.79 -6.58 -2.35
N GLN A 175 -30.43 -5.33 -2.05
CA GLN A 175 -29.22 -4.71 -2.61
C GLN A 175 -27.95 -5.53 -2.33
N ILE A 176 -27.80 -6.04 -1.09
CA ILE A 176 -26.65 -6.86 -0.72
C ILE A 176 -26.65 -8.16 -1.53
N LYS A 177 -27.78 -8.88 -1.58
CA LYS A 177 -27.93 -10.14 -2.32
C LYS A 177 -27.63 -9.94 -3.80
N ASP A 178 -28.25 -8.95 -4.42
CA ASP A 178 -28.10 -8.68 -5.85
C ASP A 178 -26.67 -8.30 -6.20
N THR A 179 -26.06 -7.41 -5.43
CA THR A 179 -24.68 -6.99 -5.65
C THR A 179 -23.72 -8.16 -5.43
N PHE A 180 -23.96 -8.98 -4.40
CA PHE A 180 -23.17 -10.18 -4.10
C PHE A 180 -23.24 -11.19 -5.25
N ASN A 181 -24.43 -11.49 -5.75
CA ASN A 181 -24.62 -12.42 -6.86
C ASN A 181 -23.96 -11.90 -8.14
N VAL A 182 -24.11 -10.60 -8.46
CA VAL A 182 -23.39 -10.00 -9.60
C VAL A 182 -21.88 -10.16 -9.48
N LEU A 183 -21.31 -9.97 -8.28
CA LEU A 183 -19.87 -10.16 -8.08
C LEU A 183 -19.46 -11.60 -8.39
N LEU A 184 -20.24 -12.59 -7.93
CA LEU A 184 -20.02 -14.01 -8.23
C LEU A 184 -20.15 -14.30 -9.73
N ASP A 185 -21.17 -13.77 -10.40
CA ASP A 185 -21.42 -13.96 -11.84
C ASP A 185 -20.25 -13.45 -12.69
N PHE A 186 -19.60 -12.37 -12.25
CA PHE A 186 -18.39 -11.83 -12.89
C PHE A 186 -17.08 -12.54 -12.46
N GLY A 187 -17.17 -13.62 -11.68
CA GLY A 187 -16.04 -14.48 -11.29
C GLY A 187 -15.23 -13.97 -10.09
N ILE A 188 -15.77 -13.05 -9.30
CA ILE A 188 -15.16 -12.65 -8.03
C ILE A 188 -15.47 -13.73 -6.98
N SER A 189 -14.45 -14.24 -6.27
CA SER A 189 -14.66 -15.26 -5.25
C SER A 189 -15.31 -14.67 -3.99
N LYS A 190 -16.04 -15.50 -3.23
CA LYS A 190 -16.58 -15.12 -1.91
C LYS A 190 -15.48 -14.54 -1.00
N GLU A 191 -14.29 -15.12 -1.05
CA GLU A 191 -13.13 -14.65 -0.28
C GLU A 191 -12.68 -13.24 -0.68
N GLU A 192 -12.65 -12.92 -1.98
CA GLU A 192 -12.32 -11.57 -2.44
C GLU A 192 -13.41 -10.55 -2.03
N ILE A 193 -14.69 -10.96 -2.03
CA ILE A 193 -15.80 -10.10 -1.56
C ILE A 193 -15.69 -9.84 -0.05
N LYS A 194 -15.43 -10.87 0.77
CA LYS A 194 -15.22 -10.74 2.22
C LYS A 194 -14.08 -9.78 2.57
N ASN A 195 -13.01 -9.82 1.77
CA ASN A 195 -11.87 -8.94 1.97
C ASN A 195 -12.14 -7.48 1.51
N ASP A 196 -13.14 -7.24 0.66
CA ASP A 196 -13.51 -5.89 0.20
C ASP A 196 -15.02 -5.61 0.26
N LEU A 197 -15.62 -5.75 1.44
CA LEU A 197 -17.06 -5.54 1.70
C LEU A 197 -17.60 -4.16 1.27
N TRP A 198 -16.72 -3.15 1.08
CA TRP A 198 -17.11 -1.83 0.58
C TRP A 198 -17.74 -1.88 -0.81
N VAL A 199 -17.46 -2.93 -1.60
CA VAL A 199 -18.06 -3.14 -2.91
C VAL A 199 -19.59 -3.24 -2.83
N LEU A 200 -20.14 -3.75 -1.72
CA LEU A 200 -21.58 -3.93 -1.51
C LEU A 200 -22.34 -2.62 -1.29
N LYS A 201 -21.62 -1.50 -1.06
CA LYS A 201 -22.25 -0.18 -0.92
C LYS A 201 -22.70 0.39 -2.25
N TYR A 202 -22.12 -0.07 -3.36
CA TYR A 202 -22.47 0.39 -4.70
C TYR A 202 -23.79 -0.25 -5.13
N SER A 203 -24.50 0.40 -6.06
CA SER A 203 -25.69 -0.21 -6.65
C SER A 203 -25.31 -1.37 -7.57
N THR A 204 -26.20 -2.35 -7.68
CA THR A 204 -26.06 -3.49 -8.59
C THR A 204 -25.73 -3.03 -10.01
N ASP A 205 -26.42 -2.01 -10.53
CA ASP A 205 -26.18 -1.45 -11.87
C ASP A 205 -24.80 -0.81 -12.00
N ALA A 206 -24.33 -0.09 -10.98
CA ALA A 206 -23.01 0.52 -11.02
C ALA A 206 -21.90 -0.56 -11.09
N VAL A 207 -22.06 -1.65 -10.34
CA VAL A 207 -21.13 -2.80 -10.38
C VAL A 207 -21.16 -3.48 -11.75
N LYS A 208 -22.36 -3.83 -12.24
CA LYS A 208 -22.56 -4.44 -13.56
C LYS A 208 -21.93 -3.59 -14.66
N ASN A 209 -22.29 -2.30 -14.73
CA ASN A 209 -21.77 -1.38 -15.73
C ASN A 209 -20.24 -1.32 -15.68
N ARG A 210 -19.65 -1.20 -14.49
CA ARG A 210 -18.19 -1.11 -14.34
C ARG A 210 -17.49 -2.36 -14.87
N PHE A 211 -17.98 -3.54 -14.53
CA PHE A 211 -17.37 -4.79 -14.97
C PHE A 211 -17.62 -5.09 -16.44
N THR A 212 -18.81 -4.79 -16.97
CA THR A 212 -19.09 -4.88 -18.41
C THR A 212 -18.15 -3.96 -19.19
N THR A 213 -17.95 -2.72 -18.75
CA THR A 213 -16.96 -1.82 -19.38
C THR A 213 -15.56 -2.42 -19.34
N ALA A 214 -15.13 -3.03 -18.23
CA ALA A 214 -13.83 -3.69 -18.15
C ALA A 214 -13.70 -4.85 -19.13
N LYS A 215 -14.71 -5.74 -19.20
CA LYS A 215 -14.74 -6.89 -20.11
C LYS A 215 -14.72 -6.45 -21.58
N ASN A 216 -15.51 -5.44 -21.94
CA ASN A 216 -15.51 -4.86 -23.30
C ASN A 216 -14.16 -4.24 -23.69
N ASN A 217 -13.32 -3.91 -22.70
CA ASN A 217 -11.95 -3.43 -22.89
C ASN A 217 -10.91 -4.55 -22.68
N ASN A 218 -11.28 -5.81 -22.90
CA ASN A 218 -10.41 -6.99 -22.84
C ASN A 218 -9.71 -7.18 -21.48
N VAL A 219 -10.40 -6.84 -20.39
CA VAL A 219 -9.92 -7.16 -19.04
C VAL A 219 -10.41 -8.55 -18.66
N ASP A 220 -9.55 -9.56 -18.81
CA ASP A 220 -9.90 -10.97 -18.58
C ASP A 220 -10.39 -11.23 -17.16
N LYS A 221 -9.70 -10.68 -16.16
CA LYS A 221 -10.02 -10.84 -14.74
C LYS A 221 -10.34 -9.49 -14.09
N VAL A 222 -11.62 -9.29 -13.81
CA VAL A 222 -12.09 -8.15 -13.01
C VAL A 222 -11.76 -8.36 -11.53
N LYS A 223 -11.73 -7.26 -10.77
CA LYS A 223 -11.39 -7.25 -9.33
C LYS A 223 -12.25 -6.24 -8.59
N THR A 224 -12.48 -6.44 -7.29
CA THR A 224 -13.33 -5.57 -6.45
C THR A 224 -12.87 -4.11 -6.42
N TRP A 225 -11.56 -3.86 -6.44
CA TRP A 225 -11.03 -2.48 -6.47
C TRP A 225 -11.50 -1.67 -7.68
N MET A 226 -11.83 -2.32 -8.81
CA MET A 226 -12.27 -1.63 -10.04
C MET A 226 -13.62 -0.93 -9.85
N VAL A 227 -14.49 -1.48 -9.01
CA VAL A 227 -15.77 -0.87 -8.61
C VAL A 227 -15.52 0.40 -7.82
N ARG A 228 -14.56 0.36 -6.89
CA ARG A 228 -14.26 1.48 -5.99
C ARG A 228 -13.34 2.53 -6.60
N ALA A 229 -12.65 2.19 -7.67
CA ALA A 229 -11.70 3.07 -8.33
C ALA A 229 -12.40 4.34 -8.80
N LYS A 230 -11.78 5.50 -8.55
CA LYS A 230 -12.20 6.78 -9.14
C LYS A 230 -12.21 6.64 -10.69
N PRO A 231 -13.14 7.31 -11.41
CA PRO A 231 -13.25 7.22 -12.87
C PRO A 231 -11.90 7.30 -13.60
N PHE A 232 -11.13 8.37 -13.36
CA PHE A 232 -9.84 8.56 -14.04
C PHE A 232 -8.81 7.44 -13.82
N ILE A 233 -8.81 6.78 -12.65
CA ILE A 233 -7.91 5.66 -12.34
C ILE A 233 -8.30 4.44 -13.17
N PHE A 234 -9.60 4.14 -13.22
CA PHE A 234 -10.15 3.04 -13.99
C PHE A 234 -9.96 3.28 -15.48
N ASP A 235 -10.27 4.47 -15.99
CA ASP A 235 -10.12 4.81 -17.41
C ASP A 235 -8.64 4.76 -17.83
N THR A 236 -7.73 5.23 -16.96
CA THR A 236 -6.29 5.09 -17.18
C THR A 236 -5.86 3.62 -17.23
N TYR A 237 -6.43 2.77 -16.38
CA TYR A 237 -6.17 1.34 -16.39
C TYR A 237 -6.65 0.69 -17.69
N LEU A 238 -7.89 0.98 -18.12
CA LEU A 238 -8.45 0.48 -19.38
C LEU A 238 -7.63 0.94 -20.59
N ARG A 239 -7.30 2.23 -20.66
CA ARG A 239 -6.46 2.78 -21.73
C ARG A 239 -5.12 2.07 -21.82
N ARG A 240 -4.44 1.84 -20.69
CA ARG A 240 -3.16 1.11 -20.68
C ARG A 240 -3.31 -0.30 -21.20
N ARG A 241 -4.37 -1.01 -20.82
CA ARG A 241 -4.63 -2.36 -21.33
C ARG A 241 -4.90 -2.38 -22.83
N SER A 242 -5.65 -1.40 -23.32
CA SER A 242 -5.90 -1.22 -24.76
C SER A 242 -4.61 -0.90 -25.52
N GLU A 243 -3.78 0.02 -25.02
CA GLU A 243 -2.46 0.34 -25.59
C GLU A 243 -1.50 -0.86 -25.57
N ASP A 244 -1.47 -1.62 -24.47
CA ASP A 244 -0.63 -2.81 -24.36
C ASP A 244 -1.10 -3.89 -25.35
N ARG A 245 -2.42 -4.04 -25.55
CA ARG A 245 -2.99 -4.96 -26.53
C ARG A 245 -2.72 -4.54 -27.98
N SER A 246 -2.77 -3.26 -28.30
CA SER A 246 -2.45 -2.78 -29.65
C SER A 246 -0.98 -3.02 -30.01
N ILE A 247 -0.09 -3.01 -29.01
CA ILE A 247 1.34 -3.33 -29.19
C ILE A 247 1.56 -4.86 -29.32
N LEU A 248 0.89 -5.69 -28.51
CA LEU A 248 1.02 -7.14 -28.58
C LEU A 248 0.34 -7.76 -29.81
N GLY A 249 -0.77 -7.17 -30.26
CA GLY A 249 -1.69 -7.85 -31.16
C GLY A 249 -2.22 -9.14 -30.54
N HIS A 250 -2.05 -10.26 -31.24
CA HIS A 250 -2.41 -11.59 -30.76
C HIS A 250 -1.28 -12.31 -30.01
N ASN A 251 -0.09 -11.70 -29.96
CA ASN A 251 1.10 -12.37 -29.46
C ASN A 251 1.17 -12.35 -27.93
N SER A 252 1.84 -13.35 -27.36
CA SER A 252 2.24 -13.33 -25.96
C SER A 252 3.37 -12.32 -25.70
N LEU A 253 3.59 -11.93 -24.44
CA LEU A 253 4.75 -11.10 -24.07
C LEU A 253 6.08 -11.76 -24.46
N VAL A 254 6.14 -13.10 -24.40
CA VAL A 254 7.32 -13.89 -24.78
C VAL A 254 7.57 -13.76 -26.28
N GLU A 255 6.56 -14.01 -27.10
CA GLU A 255 6.64 -13.85 -28.57
C GLU A 255 7.00 -12.41 -28.95
N TYR A 256 6.37 -11.43 -28.31
CA TYR A 256 6.68 -10.02 -28.53
C TYR A 256 8.16 -9.72 -28.25
N LEU A 257 8.72 -10.16 -27.10
CA LEU A 257 10.11 -9.92 -26.77
C LEU A 257 11.08 -10.71 -27.67
N SER A 258 10.72 -11.95 -28.01
CA SER A 258 11.47 -12.82 -28.93
C SER A 258 11.63 -12.14 -30.28
N THR A 259 10.54 -11.66 -30.87
CA THR A 259 10.56 -10.92 -32.14
C THR A 259 11.27 -9.58 -32.01
N LYS A 260 10.96 -8.78 -30.98
CA LYS A 260 11.49 -7.42 -30.83
C LYS A 260 13.00 -7.36 -30.56
N LEU A 261 13.55 -8.39 -29.92
CA LEU A 261 14.97 -8.53 -29.61
C LEU A 261 15.66 -9.61 -30.48
N GLU A 262 14.99 -10.09 -31.52
CA GLU A 262 15.52 -11.09 -32.46
C GLU A 262 16.20 -12.28 -31.73
N CYS A 263 15.54 -12.79 -30.71
CA CYS A 263 16.06 -13.87 -29.85
C CYS A 263 15.07 -15.03 -29.77
N SER A 264 15.52 -16.21 -29.33
CA SER A 264 14.61 -17.36 -29.15
C SER A 264 13.58 -17.10 -28.05
N GLU A 265 12.42 -17.75 -28.15
CA GLU A 265 11.40 -17.69 -27.08
C GLU A 265 11.94 -18.16 -25.73
N GLU A 266 12.86 -19.13 -25.72
CA GLU A 266 13.51 -19.58 -24.49
C GLU A 266 14.34 -18.46 -23.84
N MET A 267 15.07 -17.68 -24.65
CA MET A 267 15.80 -16.51 -24.16
C MET A 267 14.84 -15.44 -23.63
N ALA A 268 13.72 -15.18 -24.33
CA ALA A 268 12.69 -14.25 -23.86
C ALA A 268 12.05 -14.72 -22.54
N LYS A 269 11.75 -16.01 -22.40
CA LYS A 269 11.30 -16.61 -21.13
C LYS A 269 12.34 -16.42 -20.02
N ASN A 270 13.63 -16.60 -20.33
CA ASN A 270 14.74 -16.40 -19.38
C ASN A 270 14.84 -14.93 -18.92
N ILE A 271 14.68 -13.96 -19.83
CA ILE A 271 14.63 -12.52 -19.51
C ILE A 271 13.52 -12.24 -18.50
N ILE A 272 12.31 -12.75 -18.77
CA ILE A 272 11.14 -12.57 -17.90
C ILE A 272 11.36 -13.23 -16.54
N CYS A 273 11.90 -14.45 -16.52
CA CYS A 273 12.20 -15.18 -15.28
C CYS A 273 13.24 -14.43 -14.42
N LYS A 274 14.30 -13.91 -15.03
CA LYS A 274 15.32 -13.10 -14.34
C LYS A 274 14.77 -11.77 -13.84
N GLN A 275 13.82 -11.17 -14.56
CA GLN A 275 13.25 -9.86 -14.23
C GLN A 275 11.70 -9.89 -14.27
N PRO A 276 11.03 -10.50 -13.27
CA PRO A 276 9.58 -10.66 -13.25
C PRO A 276 8.81 -9.34 -13.35
N ALA A 277 9.42 -8.23 -12.88
CA ALA A 277 8.85 -6.89 -12.97
C ALA A 277 8.51 -6.46 -14.41
N ILE A 278 9.13 -7.06 -15.44
CA ILE A 278 8.81 -6.79 -16.85
C ILE A 278 7.36 -7.20 -17.17
N GLN A 279 6.86 -8.30 -16.60
CA GLN A 279 5.49 -8.80 -16.83
C GLN A 279 4.41 -7.80 -16.39
N HIS A 280 4.73 -6.94 -15.43
CA HIS A 280 3.79 -5.97 -14.86
C HIS A 280 4.06 -4.54 -15.35
N SER A 281 5.05 -4.37 -16.22
CA SER A 281 5.38 -3.07 -16.81
C SER A 281 4.47 -2.78 -18.02
N SER A 282 4.13 -1.51 -18.23
CA SER A 282 3.39 -1.13 -19.44
C SER A 282 4.24 -1.40 -20.67
N LEU A 283 3.66 -2.10 -21.64
CA LEU A 283 4.33 -2.44 -22.89
C LEU A 283 4.71 -1.22 -23.71
N LYS A 284 3.90 -0.16 -23.68
CA LYS A 284 4.26 1.11 -24.30
C LYS A 284 5.60 1.64 -23.78
N LYS A 285 5.81 1.59 -22.46
CA LYS A 285 7.07 2.03 -21.84
C LYS A 285 8.21 1.07 -22.14
N LEU A 286 7.93 -0.24 -22.15
CA LEU A 286 8.92 -1.27 -22.46
C LEU A 286 9.39 -1.15 -23.92
N ASN A 287 8.46 -1.03 -24.87
CA ASN A 287 8.73 -0.82 -26.29
C ASN A 287 9.60 0.42 -26.49
N TYR A 288 9.20 1.56 -25.93
CA TYR A 288 9.96 2.81 -26.01
C TYR A 288 11.38 2.68 -25.43
N LYS A 289 11.54 1.94 -24.33
CA LYS A 289 12.85 1.66 -23.73
C LYS A 289 13.74 0.84 -24.66
N ILE A 290 13.20 -0.23 -25.24
CA ILE A 290 13.95 -1.08 -26.18
C ILE A 290 14.36 -0.25 -27.40
N ASP A 291 13.43 0.53 -27.97
CA ASP A 291 13.71 1.37 -29.14
C ASP A 291 14.82 2.39 -28.86
N ILE A 292 14.80 3.05 -27.70
CA ILE A 292 15.86 3.98 -27.31
C ILE A 292 17.21 3.28 -27.14
N LEU A 293 17.23 2.10 -26.52
CA LEU A 293 18.49 1.36 -26.33
C LEU A 293 19.08 0.98 -27.70
N LEU A 294 18.28 0.40 -28.59
CA LEU A 294 18.72 0.05 -29.94
C LEU A 294 19.21 1.28 -30.72
N ALA A 295 18.47 2.39 -30.68
CA ALA A 295 18.86 3.64 -31.34
C ALA A 295 20.15 4.27 -30.79
N ASN A 296 20.54 3.94 -29.55
CA ASN A 296 21.79 4.40 -28.94
C ASN A 296 22.93 3.36 -29.03
N GLY A 297 22.81 2.39 -29.94
CA GLY A 297 23.86 1.46 -30.30
C GLY A 297 23.97 0.23 -29.41
N PHE A 298 22.99 -0.03 -28.53
CA PHE A 298 22.92 -1.33 -27.86
C PHE A 298 22.44 -2.39 -28.84
N THR A 299 23.12 -3.53 -28.86
CA THR A 299 22.65 -4.70 -29.60
C THR A 299 21.56 -5.44 -28.83
N ALA A 300 20.68 -6.13 -29.54
CA ALA A 300 19.65 -6.94 -28.89
C ALA A 300 20.27 -8.01 -27.96
N ALA A 301 21.39 -8.62 -28.38
CA ALA A 301 22.15 -9.57 -27.56
C ALA A 301 22.61 -8.97 -26.21
N GLN A 302 23.06 -7.70 -26.19
CA GLN A 302 23.45 -7.02 -24.95
C GLN A 302 22.25 -6.78 -24.02
N ILE A 303 21.10 -6.42 -24.59
CA ILE A 303 19.84 -6.24 -23.84
C ILE A 303 19.40 -7.58 -23.24
N CYS A 304 19.43 -8.66 -24.03
CA CYS A 304 19.10 -10.01 -23.58
C CYS A 304 20.04 -10.52 -22.46
N LYS A 305 21.34 -10.24 -22.58
CA LYS A 305 22.35 -10.59 -21.55
C LYS A 305 22.17 -9.78 -20.27
N THR A 306 21.71 -8.54 -20.38
CA THR A 306 21.56 -7.60 -19.25
C THR A 306 20.12 -7.06 -19.14
N PRO A 307 19.13 -7.93 -18.85
CA PRO A 307 17.71 -7.57 -18.91
C PRO A 307 17.32 -6.51 -17.87
N LYS A 308 18.13 -6.34 -16.82
CA LYS A 308 17.96 -5.29 -15.81
C LYS A 308 18.00 -3.87 -16.41
N LEU A 309 18.62 -3.68 -17.57
CA LEU A 309 18.56 -2.42 -18.33
C LEU A 309 17.11 -1.96 -18.55
N LEU A 310 16.20 -2.89 -18.80
CA LEU A 310 14.79 -2.59 -19.05
C LEU A 310 14.05 -2.07 -17.81
N LEU A 311 14.62 -2.24 -16.61
CA LEU A 311 14.01 -1.76 -15.35
C LEU A 311 14.42 -0.34 -14.98
N HIS A 312 15.60 0.13 -15.40
CA HIS A 312 16.04 1.49 -15.10
C HIS A 312 15.27 2.54 -15.92
N SER A 313 15.27 3.80 -15.46
CA SER A 313 14.70 4.89 -16.26
C SER A 313 15.60 5.18 -17.47
N THR A 314 14.97 5.49 -18.61
CA THR A 314 15.70 5.87 -19.84
C THR A 314 16.61 7.06 -19.58
N GLU A 315 16.13 8.07 -18.87
CA GLU A 315 16.91 9.24 -18.45
C GLU A 315 18.18 8.86 -17.69
N THR A 316 18.10 7.93 -16.73
CA THR A 316 19.28 7.47 -15.97
C THR A 316 20.28 6.80 -16.89
N ILE A 317 19.82 5.90 -17.77
CA ILE A 317 20.70 5.17 -18.68
C ILE A 317 21.37 6.14 -19.64
N MET A 318 20.60 7.04 -20.28
CA MET A 318 21.12 7.99 -21.26
C MET A 318 22.09 8.99 -20.62
N THR A 319 21.78 9.51 -19.43
CA THR A 319 22.68 10.43 -18.71
C THR A 319 24.01 9.76 -18.39
N ARG A 320 23.98 8.51 -17.94
CA ARG A 320 25.18 7.73 -17.63
C ARG A 320 25.97 7.38 -18.90
N LEU A 321 25.28 6.99 -19.96
CA LEU A 321 25.89 6.65 -21.24
C LEU A 321 26.64 7.86 -21.82
N LYS A 322 26.00 9.04 -21.88
CA LYS A 322 26.64 10.28 -22.35
C LYS A 322 27.90 10.62 -21.56
N LYS A 323 27.86 10.48 -20.23
CA LYS A 323 29.03 10.71 -19.36
C LYS A 323 30.18 9.76 -19.69
N LEU A 324 29.89 8.49 -19.93
CA LEU A 324 30.89 7.48 -20.26
C LEU A 324 31.46 7.67 -21.67
N GLN A 325 30.61 8.01 -22.64
CA GLN A 325 31.02 8.32 -24.02
C GLN A 325 31.91 9.56 -24.09
N ALA A 326 31.66 10.59 -23.26
CA ALA A 326 32.50 11.79 -23.18
C ALA A 326 33.94 11.51 -22.73
N LEU A 327 34.22 10.35 -22.14
CA LEU A 327 35.57 9.90 -21.79
C LEU A 327 36.30 9.21 -22.96
N GLY A 328 35.68 9.12 -24.14
CA GLY A 328 36.30 8.54 -25.35
C GLY A 328 36.48 7.02 -25.31
N THR A 329 35.79 6.30 -24.42
CA THR A 329 35.99 4.86 -24.22
C THR A 329 35.07 4.01 -25.10
N ARG A 330 35.59 2.90 -25.65
CA ARG A 330 34.86 1.90 -26.45
C ARG A 330 34.47 0.66 -25.63
N LEU A 331 34.00 0.84 -24.39
CA LEU A 331 33.65 -0.29 -23.52
C LEU A 331 32.19 -0.71 -23.69
N ASP A 332 31.90 -1.99 -23.45
CA ASP A 332 30.51 -2.45 -23.25
C ASP A 332 30.00 -1.94 -21.89
N PHE A 333 29.23 -0.86 -21.92
CA PHE A 333 28.73 -0.21 -20.71
C PHE A 333 27.48 -0.86 -20.11
N ALA A 334 26.89 -1.90 -20.74
CA ALA A 334 25.59 -2.44 -20.35
C ALA A 334 25.52 -2.81 -18.85
N THR A 335 26.56 -3.46 -18.34
CA THR A 335 26.64 -3.89 -16.93
C THR A 335 26.96 -2.75 -15.95
N VAL A 336 27.63 -1.69 -16.42
CA VAL A 336 27.97 -0.51 -15.61
C VAL A 336 26.74 0.39 -15.42
N LEU A 337 25.92 0.52 -16.47
CA LEU A 337 24.75 1.39 -16.48
C LEU A 337 23.67 0.97 -15.47
N ILE A 338 23.62 -0.32 -15.12
CA ILE A 338 22.66 -0.90 -14.17
C ILE A 338 23.15 -0.90 -12.70
N ARG A 339 24.35 -0.37 -12.42
CA ARG A 339 24.90 -0.31 -11.06
C ARG A 339 24.11 0.65 -10.17
N SER A 340 24.20 0.45 -8.86
CA SER A 340 23.66 1.42 -7.90
C SER A 340 24.32 2.80 -8.10
N ARG A 341 23.68 3.87 -7.62
CA ARG A 341 24.22 5.24 -7.74
C ARG A 341 25.66 5.33 -7.19
N LYS A 342 25.91 4.76 -6.00
CA LYS A 342 27.24 4.77 -5.37
C LYS A 342 28.30 4.05 -6.21
N GLN A 343 27.98 2.83 -6.67
CA GLN A 343 28.89 2.02 -7.49
C GLN A 343 29.15 2.64 -8.86
N TYR A 344 28.13 3.24 -9.49
CA TYR A 344 28.30 3.93 -10.76
C TYR A 344 29.24 5.13 -10.62
N VAL A 345 29.04 5.97 -9.60
CA VAL A 345 29.88 7.16 -9.37
C VAL A 345 31.32 6.75 -9.09
N SER A 346 31.54 5.79 -8.18
CA SER A 346 32.90 5.29 -7.88
C SER A 346 33.59 4.76 -9.14
N PHE A 347 32.89 3.97 -9.95
CA PHE A 347 33.45 3.47 -11.21
C PHE A 347 33.76 4.59 -12.20
N TYR A 348 32.85 5.55 -12.35
CA TYR A 348 33.01 6.68 -13.25
C TYR A 348 34.22 7.55 -12.88
N GLU A 349 34.39 7.88 -11.59
CA GLU A 349 35.53 8.67 -11.12
C GLU A 349 36.86 7.91 -11.32
N SER A 350 36.90 6.61 -11.03
CA SER A 350 38.08 5.77 -11.33
C SER A 350 38.42 5.76 -12.81
N LEU A 351 37.41 5.70 -13.69
CA LEU A 351 37.61 5.75 -15.14
C LEU A 351 38.09 7.13 -15.58
N LYS A 352 37.47 8.20 -15.07
CA LYS A 352 37.82 9.59 -15.38
C LYS A 352 39.27 9.89 -15.00
N ALA A 353 39.71 9.48 -13.81
CA ALA A 353 41.10 9.64 -13.37
C ALA A 353 42.12 8.95 -14.31
N LYS A 354 41.72 7.87 -14.97
CA LYS A 354 42.58 7.11 -15.90
C LYS A 354 42.69 7.76 -17.29
N TYR A 355 41.59 8.34 -17.81
CA TYR A 355 41.53 8.88 -19.19
C TYR A 355 41.62 10.41 -19.27
N GLN A 356 41.50 11.09 -18.14
CA GLN A 356 41.75 12.53 -17.99
C GLN A 356 42.62 12.73 -16.75
N PRO A 357 43.93 12.38 -16.82
CA PRO A 357 44.83 12.68 -15.72
C PRO A 357 44.83 14.20 -15.49
N THR A 358 44.58 14.61 -14.25
CA THR A 358 44.66 16.00 -13.81
C THR A 358 46.02 16.56 -14.17
N THR A 359 46.04 17.78 -14.72
CA THR A 359 47.24 18.57 -15.07
C THR A 359 48.18 18.82 -13.89
N ASP A 360 47.77 18.52 -12.66
CA ASP A 360 48.55 18.72 -11.44
C ASP A 360 49.75 17.76 -11.27
N ASN A 361 49.89 16.74 -12.12
CA ASN A 361 51.02 15.78 -12.06
C ASN A 361 52.16 16.05 -13.07
N ILE A 362 52.10 17.14 -13.86
CA ILE A 362 53.16 17.48 -14.82
C ILE A 362 54.19 18.46 -14.22
N GLU A 363 53.87 19.16 -13.12
CA GLU A 363 54.81 20.10 -12.46
C GLU A 363 55.67 19.47 -11.36
N ALA A 364 55.49 18.18 -11.03
CA ALA A 364 56.32 17.49 -10.03
C ALA A 364 57.54 16.75 -10.62
N SER A 365 57.76 16.83 -11.93
CA SER A 365 58.87 16.16 -12.63
C SER A 365 59.62 17.07 -13.61
N LYS A 366 59.69 18.37 -13.34
CA LYS A 366 60.62 19.29 -14.02
C LYS A 366 61.47 20.05 -13.02
#